data_AF-A0A1W6MT74-F1
#
_entry.id   AF-A0A1W6MT74-F1
#
_cell.length_a   1.000
_cell.length_b   1.000
_cell.length_c   1.000
_cell.angle_alpha   90.00
_cell.angle_beta   90.00
_cell.angle_gamma   90.00
#
_symmetry.space_group_name_H-M   'P 1'
#
loop_
_entity.id
_entity.type
_entity.pdbx_description
1 polymer ?
#
loop_
_entity_poly.entity_id
_entity_poly.type
_entity_poly.pdbx_seq_one_letter_code
_entity_poly.pdbx_strand_id
1 'polypeptide(L)'
;MTPAARPATTTGVLQSRQDAAKHFLRTQERGGNWAPLPASRPIGFMELRPGRCRWPLGEPRDLEKFRFCGCACAVEAIYCTTHEALSSVPNRPRTPPSSGALRLPKTGTA
;
A
#
# COMPACT_ATOMS: atom_id res chain seq x y z
N MET A 1 -8.55 -51.43 12.09
CA MET A 1 -9.25 -50.12 11.94
C MET A 1 -8.20 -49.05 12.20
N THR A 2 -7.73 -48.35 11.16
CA THR A 2 -6.57 -47.44 11.24
C THR A 2 -7.06 -45.99 11.30
N PRO A 3 -6.62 -45.14 12.24
CA PRO A 3 -6.84 -43.71 12.13
C PRO A 3 -5.74 -43.07 11.27
N ALA A 4 -6.12 -42.43 10.16
CA ALA A 4 -5.25 -41.58 9.37
C ALA A 4 -5.01 -40.25 10.10
N ALA A 5 -3.75 -39.97 10.43
CA ALA A 5 -3.31 -38.69 10.98
C ALA A 5 -3.39 -37.60 9.90
N ARG A 6 -3.98 -36.44 10.25
CA ARG A 6 -4.09 -35.27 9.36
C ARG A 6 -2.76 -34.49 9.38
N PRO A 7 -2.20 -34.06 8.24
CA PRO A 7 -0.98 -33.25 8.24
C PRO A 7 -1.28 -31.82 8.70
N ALA A 8 -0.55 -31.37 9.72
CA ALA A 8 -0.61 -30.00 10.24
C ALA A 8 -0.05 -29.02 9.19
N THR A 9 -0.91 -28.14 8.68
CA THR A 9 -0.58 -27.15 7.63
C THR A 9 0.16 -25.93 8.21
N THR A 10 1.34 -26.13 8.79
CA THR A 10 2.19 -25.04 9.28
C THR A 10 2.81 -24.23 8.13
N THR A 11 3.04 -24.88 6.98
CA THR A 11 3.63 -24.27 5.77
C THR A 11 2.75 -23.17 5.15
N GLY A 12 1.43 -23.28 5.25
CA GLY A 12 0.50 -22.35 4.59
C GLY A 12 0.56 -20.92 5.15
N VAL A 13 0.82 -20.77 6.45
CA VAL A 13 0.88 -19.45 7.10
C VAL A 13 2.16 -18.69 6.72
N LEU A 14 3.29 -19.40 6.66
CA LEU A 14 4.57 -18.79 6.26
C LEU A 14 4.57 -18.42 4.77
N GLN A 15 3.99 -19.27 3.91
CA GLN A 15 3.83 -19.02 2.48
C GLN A 15 2.94 -17.79 2.23
N SER A 16 1.79 -17.68 2.92
CA SER A 16 0.89 -16.52 2.84
C SER A 16 1.58 -15.20 3.21
N ARG A 17 2.42 -15.21 4.26
CA ARG A 17 3.24 -14.04 4.65
C ARG A 17 4.24 -13.65 3.57
N GLN A 18 4.90 -14.64 2.95
CA GLN A 18 5.85 -14.41 1.87
C GLN A 18 5.18 -13.86 0.61
N ASP A 19 3.99 -14.36 0.25
CA ASP A 19 3.24 -13.88 -0.92
C ASP A 19 2.70 -12.46 -0.71
N ALA A 20 2.27 -12.11 0.50
CA ALA A 20 1.90 -10.74 0.85
C ALA A 20 3.10 -9.76 0.72
N ALA A 21 4.29 -10.17 1.18
CA ALA A 21 5.51 -9.37 1.04
C ALA A 21 5.92 -9.18 -0.43
N LYS A 22 5.81 -10.23 -1.26
CA LYS A 22 6.05 -10.14 -2.71
C LYS A 22 5.03 -9.23 -3.39
N HIS A 23 3.75 -9.30 -3.00
CA HIS A 23 2.72 -8.40 -3.50
C HIS A 23 2.99 -6.94 -3.13
N PHE A 24 3.48 -6.66 -1.92
CA PHE A 24 3.88 -5.31 -1.49
C PHE A 24 5.00 -4.75 -2.39
N LEU A 25 6.08 -5.50 -2.57
CA LEU A 25 7.21 -5.11 -3.43
C LEU A 25 6.76 -4.93 -4.90
N ARG A 26 5.95 -5.84 -5.42
CA ARG A 26 5.44 -5.77 -6.81
C ARG A 26 4.43 -4.64 -7.03
N THR A 27 3.79 -4.15 -5.97
CA THR A 27 2.90 -2.97 -6.03
C THR A 27 3.73 -1.70 -6.04
N GLN A 28 4.83 -1.68 -5.29
CA GLN A 28 5.81 -0.60 -5.31
C GLN A 28 6.46 -0.46 -6.70
N GLU A 29 6.79 -1.57 -7.37
CA GLU A 29 7.39 -1.58 -8.70
C GLU A 29 6.41 -1.27 -9.85
N ARG A 30 5.11 -1.58 -9.67
CA ARG A 30 4.08 -1.32 -10.70
C ARG A 30 3.54 0.10 -10.72
N GLY A 31 3.89 0.93 -9.74
CA GLY A 31 3.55 2.34 -9.73
C GLY A 31 4.37 3.13 -10.75
N GLY A 32 4.20 2.89 -12.06
CA GLY A 32 4.88 3.65 -13.12
C GLY A 32 4.53 5.15 -13.19
N ASN A 33 4.00 5.73 -12.12
CA ASN A 33 3.60 7.13 -11.97
C ASN A 33 4.73 8.00 -11.38
N TRP A 34 5.98 7.52 -11.41
CA TRP A 34 7.18 8.27 -11.04
C TRP A 34 7.65 9.23 -12.14
N ALA A 35 7.06 9.17 -13.33
CA ALA A 35 7.37 10.07 -14.42
C ALA A 35 6.84 11.49 -14.12
N PRO A 36 7.65 12.53 -14.33
CA PRO A 36 7.20 13.91 -14.16
C PRO A 36 6.07 14.24 -15.13
N LEU A 37 4.97 14.77 -14.61
CA LEU A 37 3.93 15.39 -15.43
C LEU A 37 4.45 16.70 -16.03
N PRO A 38 3.92 17.17 -17.18
CA PRO A 38 4.42 18.39 -17.83
C PRO A 38 4.43 19.64 -16.93
N ALA A 39 3.49 19.74 -16.00
CA ALA A 39 3.41 20.85 -15.05
C ALA A 39 4.33 20.69 -13.82
N SER A 40 4.99 19.55 -13.65
CA SER A 40 5.84 19.29 -12.49
C SER A 40 7.04 20.24 -12.44
N ARG A 41 7.44 20.61 -11.23
CA ARG A 41 8.62 21.45 -10.97
C ARG A 41 9.58 20.69 -10.04
N PRO A 42 10.34 19.72 -10.57
CA PRO A 42 11.09 18.76 -9.76
C PRO A 42 12.04 19.45 -8.77
N ILE A 43 11.90 19.14 -7.49
CA ILE A 43 12.74 19.67 -6.41
C ILE A 43 13.40 18.55 -5.61
N GLY A 44 14.54 18.84 -4.99
CA GLY A 44 15.18 17.92 -4.06
C GLY A 44 14.52 17.93 -2.67
N PHE A 45 14.88 16.97 -1.84
CA PHE A 45 14.39 16.85 -0.46
C PHE A 45 14.59 18.12 0.37
N MET A 46 15.77 18.74 0.29
CA MET A 46 16.12 19.94 1.05
C MET A 46 15.29 21.18 0.67
N GLU A 47 14.65 21.16 -0.49
CA GLU A 47 13.83 22.26 -1.00
C GLU A 47 12.33 22.05 -0.72
N LEU A 48 11.96 20.89 -0.17
CA LEU A 48 10.58 20.58 0.19
C LEU A 48 10.12 21.44 1.37
N ARG A 49 9.09 22.27 1.13
CA ARG A 49 8.51 23.19 2.11
C ARG A 49 6.98 23.01 2.17
N PRO A 50 6.28 23.51 3.20
CA PRO A 50 4.83 23.57 3.20
C PRO A 50 4.29 24.27 1.94
N GLY A 51 3.12 23.81 1.43
CA GLY A 51 2.53 24.33 0.19
C GLY A 51 3.21 23.86 -1.10
N ARG A 52 4.08 22.82 -1.04
CA ARG A 52 4.66 22.17 -2.23
C ARG A 52 4.25 20.70 -2.30
N CYS A 53 3.89 20.26 -3.51
CA CYS A 53 3.51 18.89 -3.80
C CYS A 53 4.65 17.91 -3.50
N ARG A 54 4.36 16.92 -2.64
CA ARG A 54 5.32 15.92 -2.17
C ARG A 54 5.30 14.61 -2.96
N TRP A 55 4.76 14.61 -4.18
CA TRP A 55 4.69 13.40 -4.99
C TRP A 55 6.10 12.96 -5.41
N PRO A 56 6.51 11.70 -5.18
CA PRO A 56 7.83 11.21 -5.54
C PRO A 56 7.96 11.05 -7.07
N LEU A 57 9.10 11.49 -7.59
CA LEU A 57 9.50 11.35 -8.98
C LEU A 57 10.83 10.58 -9.03
N GLY A 58 10.89 9.57 -9.88
CA GLY A 58 11.99 8.62 -9.94
C GLY A 58 12.00 7.58 -8.82
N GLU A 59 13.02 6.73 -8.86
CA GLU A 59 13.17 5.58 -7.95
C GLU A 59 13.83 5.99 -6.62
N PRO A 60 13.32 5.54 -5.46
CA PRO A 60 13.92 5.84 -4.16
C PRO A 60 15.37 5.35 -4.00
N ARG A 61 15.78 4.35 -4.80
CA ARG A 61 17.16 3.81 -4.80
C ARG A 61 18.13 4.67 -5.63
N ASP A 62 17.62 5.48 -6.55
CA ASP A 62 18.40 6.40 -7.38
C ASP A 62 18.37 7.80 -6.74
N LEU A 63 19.20 7.99 -5.71
CA LEU A 63 19.20 9.22 -4.91
C LEU A 63 19.54 10.49 -5.72
N GLU A 64 20.23 10.35 -6.86
CA GLU A 64 20.60 11.48 -7.72
C GLU A 64 19.40 11.98 -8.54
N LYS A 65 18.57 11.04 -9.01
CA LYS A 65 17.37 11.31 -9.82
C LYS A 65 16.09 11.39 -9.00
N PHE A 66 16.12 10.98 -7.74
CA PHE A 66 14.98 11.06 -6.84
C PHE A 66 14.62 12.52 -6.54
N ARG A 67 13.42 12.92 -6.96
CA ARG A 67 12.89 14.28 -6.79
C ARG A 67 11.45 14.23 -6.28
N PHE A 68 10.93 15.39 -5.93
CA PHE A 68 9.51 15.60 -5.65
C PHE A 68 8.91 16.52 -6.69
N CYS A 69 7.61 16.36 -6.99
CA CYS A 69 6.92 17.19 -7.98
C CYS A 69 7.05 18.70 -7.76
N GLY A 70 7.00 19.19 -6.52
CA GLY A 70 7.34 20.58 -6.19
C GLY A 70 6.38 21.68 -6.67
N CYS A 71 5.30 21.34 -7.39
CA CYS A 71 4.24 22.30 -7.72
C CYS A 71 3.59 22.91 -6.48
N ALA A 72 3.08 24.13 -6.61
CA ALA A 72 2.29 24.75 -5.56
C ALA A 72 1.03 23.91 -5.25
N CYS A 73 0.72 23.78 -3.98
CA CYS A 73 -0.53 23.20 -3.48
C CYS A 73 -1.04 24.02 -2.29
N ALA A 74 -2.29 23.79 -1.89
CA ALA A 74 -2.82 24.38 -0.67
C ALA A 74 -1.93 24.01 0.53
N VAL A 75 -1.87 24.86 1.55
CA VAL A 75 -1.03 24.63 2.75
C VAL A 75 -1.43 23.34 3.47
N GLU A 76 -2.72 23.01 3.44
CA GLU A 76 -3.31 21.82 4.05
C GLU A 76 -3.16 20.57 3.17
N ALA A 77 -2.90 20.77 1.87
CA ALA A 77 -2.75 19.69 0.90
C ALA A 77 -1.29 19.21 0.85
N ILE A 78 -1.13 17.90 0.68
CA ILE A 78 0.18 17.25 0.56
C ILE A 78 0.61 17.16 -0.92
N TYR A 79 -0.36 17.18 -1.83
CA TYR A 79 -0.15 17.05 -3.26
C TYR A 79 -0.83 18.20 -4.01
N CYS A 80 -0.37 18.49 -5.23
CA CYS A 80 -1.14 19.34 -6.15
C CYS A 80 -2.37 18.59 -6.63
N THR A 81 -3.35 19.31 -7.18
CA THR A 81 -4.63 18.74 -7.66
C THR A 81 -4.45 17.52 -8.56
N THR A 82 -3.43 17.53 -9.42
CA THR A 82 -3.15 16.41 -10.32
C THR A 82 -2.66 15.17 -9.58
N HIS A 83 -1.75 15.33 -8.62
CA HIS A 83 -1.22 14.20 -7.84
C HIS A 83 -2.16 13.76 -6.71
N GLU A 84 -3.02 14.65 -6.24
CA GLU A 84 -4.13 14.32 -5.35
C GLU A 84 -5.07 13.31 -6.03
N ALA A 85 -5.47 13.56 -7.28
CA ALA A 85 -6.28 12.64 -8.06
C ALA A 85 -5.63 11.26 -8.26
N LEU A 86 -4.30 11.21 -8.40
CA LEU A 86 -3.54 9.96 -8.52
C LEU A 86 -3.40 9.22 -7.18
N SER A 87 -3.33 9.96 -6.07
CA SER A 87 -3.22 9.40 -4.72
C SER A 87 -4.55 8.87 -4.16
N SER A 88 -5.66 9.34 -4.72
CA SER A 88 -7.00 9.03 -4.22
C SER A 88 -7.32 7.55 -4.43
N VAL A 89 -7.02 6.74 -3.42
CA VAL A 89 -7.45 5.35 -3.38
C VAL A 89 -8.98 5.38 -3.35
N PRO A 90 -9.68 4.69 -4.27
CA PRO A 90 -11.14 4.61 -4.19
C PRO A 90 -11.49 4.06 -2.81
N ASN A 91 -12.46 4.69 -2.13
CA ASN A 91 -12.99 4.22 -0.87
C ASN A 91 -13.66 2.85 -1.10
N ARG A 92 -12.86 1.79 -1.18
CA ARG A 92 -13.36 0.44 -1.31
C ARG A 92 -14.06 0.15 0.01
N PRO A 93 -15.35 -0.23 -0.01
CA PRO A 93 -15.99 -0.69 1.20
C PRO A 93 -15.10 -1.79 1.76
N ARG A 94 -14.63 -1.63 3.01
CA ARG A 94 -14.00 -2.75 3.70
C ARG A 94 -15.09 -3.80 3.79
N THR A 95 -14.98 -4.86 3.00
CA THR A 95 -15.70 -6.08 3.32
C THR A 95 -15.17 -6.45 4.70
N PRO A 96 -15.97 -6.38 5.78
CA PRO A 96 -15.52 -6.92 7.05
C PRO A 96 -15.09 -8.35 6.75
N PRO A 97 -13.97 -8.83 7.32
CA PRO A 97 -13.61 -10.24 7.18
C PRO A 97 -14.87 -11.01 7.52
N SER A 98 -15.32 -11.89 6.63
CA SER A 98 -16.50 -12.71 6.88
C SER A 98 -16.30 -13.26 8.29
N SER A 99 -17.09 -12.77 9.25
CA SER A 99 -17.04 -13.26 10.60
C SER A 99 -17.42 -14.72 10.46
N GLY A 100 -16.40 -15.58 10.35
CA GLY A 100 -16.47 -16.95 10.72
C GLY A 100 -16.75 -16.89 12.21
N ALA A 101 -18.02 -16.63 12.53
CA ALA A 101 -18.59 -16.90 13.81
C ALA A 101 -18.39 -18.39 13.97
N LEU A 102 -17.24 -18.76 14.54
CA LEU A 102 -17.03 -20.06 15.12
C LEU A 102 -18.15 -20.16 16.15
N ARG A 103 -19.24 -20.82 15.77
CA ARG A 103 -20.35 -21.07 16.67
C ARG A 103 -19.77 -21.93 17.76
N LEU A 104 -19.61 -21.35 18.95
CA LEU A 104 -19.35 -22.13 20.15
C LEU A 104 -20.48 -23.16 20.26
N PRO A 105 -20.19 -24.47 20.28
CA PRO A 105 -21.22 -25.45 20.55
C PRO A 105 -21.73 -25.21 21.97
N LYS A 106 -23.02 -24.92 22.10
CA LYS A 106 -23.70 -24.97 23.39
C LYS A 106 -23.71 -26.45 23.81
N THR A 107 -22.82 -26.84 24.70
CA THR A 107 -22.97 -28.09 25.44
C THR A 107 -24.18 -27.94 26.35
N GLY A 108 -25.27 -28.64 26.02
CA GLY A 108 -26.38 -28.86 26.94
C GLY A 108 -26.03 -29.94 27.97
N THR A 109 -26.92 -30.07 28.97
CA THR A 109 -26.95 -30.98 30.14
C THR A 109 -26.57 -30.23 31.43
N ALA A 110 -27.38 -30.23 32.50
CA ALA A 110 -28.50 -31.08 32.90
C ALA A 110 -29.70 -30.24 33.40
#